data_AF-A0A3D0NZA8-F1
#
_entry.id   AF-A0A3D0NZA8-F1
#
_cell.length_a   1.000
_cell.length_b   1.000
_cell.length_c   1.000
_cell.angle_alpha   90.00
_cell.angle_beta   90.00
_cell.angle_gamma   90.00
#
_symmetry.space_group_name_H-M   'P 1'
#
loop_
_entity.id
_entity.type
_entity.pdbx_description
1 polymer ?
#
loop_
_entity_poly.entity_id
_entity_poly.type
_entity_poly.pdbx_seq_one_letter_code
_entity_poly.pdbx_strand_id
1 'polypeptide(L)'
;LTRSLDKLAQPVIVADAFGSLYFQNCAAEPYFGDDGIFNLGPKGIINCYRAERTGELRTLIKGVTSFPDLSVRSVGGVINLRTRSSDRPVAVLVSPQSETDANTGAVKHYAMMLISDPTRPLPSLNEDLMVIYGMTKREAELSILLADGLSVNDLSDRLQLSRHTVRTHLKRALQKAGTNRQANLVKFVLGLSGIRSRDGKES
;
A
#
# COMPACT_ATOMS: atom_id res chain seq x y z
N LEU A 1 12.10 -6.75 -7.83
CA LEU A 1 11.18 -6.10 -6.83
C LEU A 1 9.76 -5.80 -7.34
N THR A 2 9.55 -5.52 -8.63
CA THR A 2 8.31 -4.94 -9.19
C THR A 2 7.04 -5.79 -9.04
N ARG A 3 7.09 -7.12 -9.23
CA ARG A 3 5.88 -7.99 -9.17
C ARG A 3 5.19 -8.06 -7.79
N SER A 4 5.93 -7.86 -6.69
CA SER A 4 5.35 -7.91 -5.34
C SER A 4 4.66 -6.60 -4.96
N LEU A 5 5.12 -5.47 -5.50
CA LEU A 5 4.56 -4.14 -5.25
C LEU A 5 3.19 -3.96 -5.92
N ASP A 6 2.94 -4.68 -7.00
CA ASP A 6 1.68 -4.59 -7.74
C ASP A 6 0.47 -5.13 -6.96
N LYS A 7 0.72 -5.97 -5.95
CA LYS A 7 -0.32 -6.52 -5.07
C LYS A 7 -0.66 -5.60 -3.88
N LEU A 8 0.08 -4.51 -3.70
CA LEU A 8 -0.17 -3.57 -2.61
C LEU A 8 -1.34 -2.67 -2.98
N ALA A 9 -2.31 -2.56 -2.08
CA ALA A 9 -3.38 -1.57 -2.19
C ALA A 9 -2.84 -0.13 -2.05
N GLN A 10 -1.73 0.03 -1.34
CA GLN A 10 -1.02 1.30 -1.20
C GLN A 10 -0.47 1.74 -2.57
N PRO A 11 -0.78 2.95 -3.05
CA PRO A 11 -0.17 3.49 -4.26
C PRO A 11 1.34 3.64 -4.10
N VAL A 12 2.09 3.00 -5.00
CA VAL A 12 3.55 3.02 -5.02
C VAL A 12 4.04 3.43 -6.40
N ILE A 13 4.96 4.39 -6.43
CA ILE A 13 5.73 4.77 -7.62
C ILE A 13 7.21 4.60 -7.30
N VAL A 14 7.99 4.12 -8.27
CA VAL A 14 9.45 4.05 -8.19
C VAL A 14 10.03 4.86 -9.32
N ALA A 15 10.95 5.76 -9.00
CA ALA A 15 11.64 6.60 -9.97
C ALA A 15 13.16 6.37 -9.92
N ASP A 16 13.82 6.56 -11.05
CA ASP A 16 15.28 6.57 -11.14
C ASP A 16 15.89 7.88 -10.62
N ALA A 17 17.22 7.98 -10.64
CA ALA A 17 17.95 9.16 -10.21
C ALA A 17 17.68 10.44 -11.03
N PHE A 18 17.11 10.30 -12.24
CA PHE A 18 16.71 11.41 -13.10
C PHE A 18 15.25 11.84 -12.84
N GLY A 19 14.51 11.09 -12.02
CA GLY A 19 13.08 11.28 -11.78
C GLY A 19 12.20 10.67 -12.86
N SER A 20 12.75 9.76 -13.67
CA SER A 20 11.99 9.00 -14.67
C SER A 20 11.24 7.85 -13.99
N LEU A 21 10.01 7.60 -14.43
CA LEU A 21 9.19 6.51 -13.94
C LEU A 21 9.85 5.16 -14.27
N TYR A 22 10.25 4.42 -13.24
CA TYR A 22 10.76 3.06 -13.35
C TYR A 22 9.65 2.02 -13.15
N PHE A 23 8.75 2.27 -12.20
CA PHE A 23 7.62 1.39 -11.91
C PHE A 23 6.47 2.17 -11.25
N GLN A 24 5.24 1.76 -11.52
CA GLN A 24 4.06 2.12 -10.74
C GLN A 24 3.21 0.87 -10.55
N ASN A 25 2.52 0.74 -9.42
CA ASN A 25 1.49 -0.28 -9.27
C ASN A 25 0.13 0.21 -9.78
N CYS A 26 -0.81 -0.72 -9.95
CA CYS A 26 -2.18 -0.40 -10.36
C CYS A 26 -2.85 0.67 -9.47
N ALA A 27 -2.56 0.66 -8.15
CA ALA A 27 -3.10 1.64 -7.21
C ALA A 27 -2.58 3.08 -7.43
N ALA A 28 -1.43 3.24 -8.09
CA ALA A 28 -0.85 4.55 -8.41
C ALA A 28 -1.37 5.15 -9.72
N GLU A 29 -2.01 4.36 -10.60
CA GLU A 29 -2.53 4.83 -11.90
C GLU A 29 -3.41 6.08 -11.81
N PRO A 30 -4.36 6.20 -10.85
CA PRO A 30 -5.26 7.34 -10.80
C PRO A 30 -4.59 8.66 -10.40
N TYR A 31 -3.32 8.63 -9.97
CA TYR A 31 -2.55 9.82 -9.62
C TYR A 31 -1.79 10.40 -10.81
N PHE A 32 -1.87 9.75 -11.97
CA PHE A 32 -1.36 10.25 -13.24
C PHE A 32 -2.48 10.76 -14.15
N GLY A 33 -2.14 11.73 -15.02
CA GLY A 33 -3.05 12.28 -16.03
C GLY A 33 -3.74 13.57 -15.59
N ASP A 34 -4.83 13.92 -16.27
CA ASP A 34 -5.43 15.25 -16.19
C ASP A 34 -5.94 15.62 -14.78
N ASP A 35 -6.53 14.65 -14.07
CA ASP A 35 -7.00 14.80 -12.68
C ASP A 35 -6.02 14.29 -11.63
N GLY A 36 -4.85 13.83 -12.06
CA GLY A 36 -3.78 13.34 -11.20
C GLY A 36 -2.97 14.46 -10.54
N ILE A 37 -2.05 14.06 -9.65
CA ILE A 37 -1.02 14.96 -9.11
C ILE A 37 0.26 14.93 -9.97
N PHE A 38 0.41 13.90 -10.81
CA PHE A 38 1.56 13.69 -11.68
C PHE A 38 1.18 13.67 -13.16
N ASN A 39 2.12 14.08 -14.00
CA ASN A 39 2.11 13.89 -15.44
C ASN A 39 3.48 13.40 -15.91
N LEU A 40 3.48 12.57 -16.96
CA LEU A 40 4.72 12.09 -17.57
C LEU A 40 5.16 13.05 -18.66
N GLY A 41 6.36 13.62 -18.49
CA GLY A 41 7.04 14.38 -19.52
C GLY A 41 7.81 13.49 -20.49
N PRO A 42 8.59 14.11 -21.39
CA PRO A 42 9.48 13.39 -22.30
C PRO A 42 10.40 12.42 -21.53
N LYS A 43 10.67 11.26 -22.11
CA LYS A 43 11.48 10.18 -21.50
C LYS A 43 10.91 9.61 -20.19
N GLY A 44 9.62 9.84 -19.90
CA GLY A 44 8.96 9.31 -18.71
C GLY A 44 9.28 10.07 -17.42
N ILE A 45 9.79 11.31 -17.52
CA ILE A 45 10.08 12.14 -16.34
C ILE A 45 8.78 12.48 -15.61
N ILE A 46 8.71 12.19 -14.32
CA ILE A 46 7.57 12.50 -13.48
C ILE A 46 7.59 14.01 -13.17
N ASN A 47 6.50 14.69 -13.52
CA ASN A 47 6.29 16.09 -13.21
C ASN A 47 5.03 16.24 -12.36
N CYS A 48 5.07 17.12 -11.37
CA CYS A 48 3.87 17.55 -10.67
C CYS A 48 3.06 18.48 -11.58
N TYR A 49 1.76 18.59 -11.31
CA TYR A 49 0.92 19.55 -12.04
C TYR A 49 1.45 20.99 -11.95
N ARG A 50 1.92 21.41 -10.77
CA ARG A 50 2.56 22.72 -10.57
C ARG A 50 4.07 22.62 -10.74
N ALA A 51 4.64 23.45 -11.62
CA ALA A 51 6.07 23.45 -11.93
C ALA A 51 6.98 23.65 -10.70
N GLU A 52 6.57 24.51 -9.75
CA GLU A 52 7.28 24.73 -8.48
C GLU A 52 7.47 23.43 -7.69
N ARG A 53 6.41 22.62 -7.60
CA ARG A 53 6.43 21.32 -6.91
C ARG A 53 7.24 20.27 -7.66
N THR A 54 7.34 20.36 -8.98
CA THR A 54 8.23 19.49 -9.78
C THR A 54 9.70 19.71 -9.42
N GLY A 55 10.10 20.97 -9.19
CA GLY A 55 11.46 21.30 -8.74
C GLY A 55 11.77 20.68 -7.37
N GLU A 56 10.86 20.85 -6.42
CA GLU A 56 10.98 20.29 -5.07
C GLU A 56 11.02 18.75 -5.08
N LEU A 57 10.12 18.09 -5.83
CA LEU A 57 10.12 16.64 -5.99
C LEU A 57 11.46 16.13 -6.56
N ARG A 58 11.99 16.79 -7.58
CA ARG A 58 13.29 16.40 -8.17
C ARG A 58 14.44 16.54 -7.19
N THR A 59 14.41 17.57 -6.34
CA THR A 59 15.41 17.74 -5.27
C THR A 59 15.33 16.59 -4.27
N LEU A 60 14.12 16.18 -3.87
CA LEU A 60 13.92 15.02 -2.99
C LEU A 60 14.41 13.72 -3.65
N ILE A 61 14.03 13.46 -4.90
CA ILE A 61 14.47 12.26 -5.65
C ILE A 61 15.99 12.22 -5.74
N LYS A 62 16.63 13.31 -6.17
CA LYS A 62 18.09 13.39 -6.25
C LYS A 62 18.74 13.18 -4.88
N GLY A 63 18.16 13.74 -3.83
CA GLY A 63 18.61 13.54 -2.45
C GLY A 63 18.61 12.06 -2.08
N VAL A 64 17.59 11.29 -2.42
CA VAL A 64 17.53 9.86 -2.06
C VAL A 64 18.32 8.94 -2.99
N THR A 65 18.67 9.38 -4.20
CA THR A 65 19.37 8.53 -5.18
C THR A 65 20.86 8.82 -5.36
N SER A 66 21.40 9.93 -4.83
CA SER A 66 22.79 10.35 -5.09
C SER A 66 23.83 9.79 -4.11
N PHE A 67 23.43 8.95 -3.14
CA PHE A 67 24.33 8.45 -2.09
C PHE A 67 24.82 7.02 -2.38
N PRO A 68 26.14 6.79 -2.48
CA PRO A 68 26.71 5.46 -2.75
C PRO A 68 26.69 4.53 -1.54
N ASP A 69 26.47 5.06 -0.34
CA ASP A 69 26.37 4.27 0.89
C ASP A 69 25.10 4.67 1.65
N LEU A 70 24.18 3.71 1.83
CA LEU A 70 22.95 3.87 2.62
C LEU A 70 23.23 4.05 4.12
N SER A 71 24.48 3.91 4.56
CA SER A 71 24.93 4.21 5.93
C SER A 71 24.79 5.69 6.30
N VAL A 72 24.84 6.59 5.31
CA VAL A 72 24.39 7.96 5.47
C VAL A 72 22.87 7.94 5.33
N ARG A 73 22.16 8.20 6.44
CA ARG A 73 20.70 8.38 6.44
C ARG A 73 20.34 9.51 5.47
N SER A 74 20.15 9.18 4.19
CA SER A 74 19.44 10.06 3.29
C SER A 74 18.03 10.14 3.81
N VAL A 75 17.72 11.28 4.43
CA VAL A 75 16.40 11.52 4.98
C VAL A 75 15.51 11.66 3.77
N GLY A 76 14.67 10.65 3.55
CA GLY A 76 13.52 10.80 2.69
C GLY A 76 12.72 12.05 3.05
N GLY A 77 11.74 12.41 2.25
CA GLY A 77 10.95 13.62 2.50
C GLY A 77 9.49 13.40 2.21
N VAL A 78 8.64 14.17 2.87
CA VAL A 78 7.22 14.26 2.51
C VAL A 78 7.01 15.53 1.72
N ILE A 79 6.41 15.41 0.54
CA ILE A 79 5.92 16.55 -0.26
C ILE A 79 4.40 16.50 -0.32
N ASN A 80 3.76 17.64 -0.07
CA ASN A 80 2.32 17.77 -0.19
C ASN A 80 1.96 18.30 -1.58
N LEU A 81 1.25 17.49 -2.36
CA LEU A 81 0.77 17.80 -3.70
C LEU A 81 -0.74 18.03 -3.68
N ARG A 82 -1.27 18.56 -4.79
CA ARG A 82 -2.70 18.83 -4.99
C ARG A 82 -3.07 18.46 -6.42
N THR A 83 -4.29 17.93 -6.61
CA THR A 83 -4.82 17.67 -7.94
C THR A 83 -5.32 18.97 -8.58
N ARG A 84 -5.71 18.94 -9.85
CA ARG A 84 -6.38 20.08 -10.49
C ARG A 84 -7.76 20.34 -9.90
N SER A 85 -8.48 19.27 -9.60
CA SER A 85 -9.89 19.26 -9.23
C SER A 85 -10.14 19.41 -7.72
N SER A 86 -9.10 19.31 -6.88
CA SER A 86 -9.24 19.37 -5.42
C SER A 86 -8.11 20.14 -4.75
N ASP A 87 -8.47 20.96 -3.77
CA ASP A 87 -7.52 21.68 -2.92
C ASP A 87 -7.08 20.84 -1.70
N ARG A 88 -7.58 19.62 -1.54
CA ARG A 88 -7.16 18.74 -0.45
C ARG A 88 -5.72 18.25 -0.70
N PRO A 89 -4.81 18.34 0.28
CA PRO A 89 -3.44 17.91 0.11
C PRO A 89 -3.36 16.38 0.02
N VAL A 90 -2.54 15.91 -0.92
CA VAL A 90 -2.11 14.52 -1.06
C VAL A 90 -0.65 14.44 -0.65
N ALA A 91 -0.35 13.66 0.39
CA ALA A 91 1.00 13.52 0.90
C ALA A 91 1.76 12.44 0.11
N VAL A 92 2.98 12.77 -0.34
CA VAL A 92 3.86 11.83 -1.04
C VAL A 92 5.14 11.67 -0.23
N LEU A 93 5.34 10.49 0.34
CA LEU A 93 6.56 10.12 1.04
C LEU A 93 7.57 9.58 0.03
N VAL A 94 8.73 10.25 -0.08
CA VAL A 94 9.86 9.86 -0.92
C VAL A 94 10.93 9.22 -0.03
N SER A 95 11.32 7.98 -0.31
CA SER A 95 12.33 7.25 0.46
C SER A 95 13.39 6.60 -0.44
N PRO A 96 14.64 6.45 0.04
CA PRO A 96 15.70 5.78 -0.73
C PRO A 96 15.44 4.27 -0.81
N GLN A 97 15.67 3.69 -1.99
CA GLN A 97 15.69 2.25 -2.19
C GLN A 97 16.90 1.87 -3.06
N SER A 98 17.49 0.70 -2.78
CA SER A 98 18.58 0.15 -3.60
C SER A 98 18.25 -1.25 -4.05
N GLU A 99 18.54 -1.55 -5.32
CA GLU A 99 18.50 -2.91 -5.85
C GLU A 99 19.90 -3.26 -6.34
N THR A 100 20.45 -4.37 -5.83
CA THR A 100 21.70 -4.92 -6.33
C THR A 100 21.41 -5.82 -7.52
N ASP A 101 22.01 -5.51 -8.65
CA ASP A 101 21.91 -6.34 -9.84
C ASP A 101 22.61 -7.70 -9.60
N ALA A 102 21.85 -8.79 -9.69
CA ALA A 102 22.34 -10.13 -9.37
C ALA A 102 23.45 -10.62 -10.30
N ASN A 103 23.53 -10.08 -11.52
CA ASN A 103 24.49 -10.53 -12.53
C ASN A 103 25.78 -9.69 -12.53
N THR A 104 25.64 -8.38 -12.29
CA THR A 104 26.77 -7.43 -12.38
C THR A 104 27.29 -6.98 -11.01
N GLY A 105 26.53 -7.21 -9.94
CA GLY A 105 26.83 -6.70 -8.60
C GLY A 105 26.67 -5.19 -8.46
N ALA A 106 26.27 -4.49 -9.53
CA ALA A 106 26.07 -3.04 -9.51
C ALA A 106 24.85 -2.68 -8.67
N VAL A 107 24.99 -1.70 -7.78
CA VAL A 107 23.90 -1.15 -6.99
C VAL A 107 23.20 -0.05 -7.78
N LYS A 108 21.90 -0.20 -8.00
CA LYS A 108 21.06 0.85 -8.57
C LYS A 108 20.25 1.50 -7.46
N HIS A 109 20.27 2.83 -7.42
CA HIS A 109 19.51 3.63 -6.47
C HIS A 109 18.24 4.18 -7.10
N TYR A 110 17.13 4.04 -6.39
CA TYR A 110 15.81 4.49 -6.78
C TYR A 110 15.17 5.32 -5.67
N ALA A 111 14.25 6.19 -6.06
CA ALA A 111 13.33 6.83 -5.15
C ALA A 111 12.01 6.06 -5.13
N MET A 112 11.59 5.57 -3.97
CA MET A 112 10.25 5.01 -3.77
C MET A 112 9.32 6.09 -3.22
N MET A 113 8.16 6.23 -3.85
CA MET A 113 7.14 7.20 -3.50
C MET A 113 5.87 6.48 -3.07
N LEU A 114 5.43 6.73 -1.83
CA LEU A 114 4.16 6.24 -1.28
C LEU A 114 3.17 7.41 -1.22
N ILE A 115 1.96 7.23 -1.75
CA ILE A 115 0.96 8.30 -1.83
C ILE A 115 -0.15 8.06 -0.79
N SER A 116 -0.37 9.03 0.07
CA SER A 116 -1.48 9.07 1.02
C SER A 116 -2.46 10.16 0.62
N ASP A 117 -3.63 9.73 0.15
CA ASP A 117 -4.72 10.59 -0.29
C ASP A 117 -5.94 10.40 0.63
N PRO A 118 -6.30 11.40 1.46
CA PRO A 118 -7.46 11.29 2.35
C PRO A 118 -8.80 11.24 1.59
N THR A 119 -8.82 11.55 0.29
CA THR A 119 -10.01 11.46 -0.56
C THR A 119 -10.16 10.10 -1.23
N ARG A 120 -9.09 9.31 -1.25
CA ARG A 120 -9.05 7.94 -1.78
C ARG A 120 -8.50 7.01 -0.71
N PRO A 121 -9.28 6.74 0.36
CA PRO A 121 -8.82 5.85 1.41
C PRO A 121 -8.49 4.48 0.80
N LEU A 122 -7.43 3.85 1.32
CA LEU A 122 -7.15 2.46 0.96
C LEU A 122 -8.39 1.61 1.29
N PRO A 123 -8.63 0.52 0.53
CA PRO A 123 -9.65 -0.46 0.90
C PRO A 123 -9.51 -0.83 2.38
N SER A 124 -10.58 -1.21 3.05
CA SER A 124 -10.53 -1.76 4.41
C SER A 124 -10.03 -3.22 4.40
N LEU A 125 -9.59 -3.75 5.55
CA LEU A 125 -9.25 -5.17 5.67
C LEU A 125 -10.44 -6.08 5.31
N ASN A 126 -11.67 -5.61 5.55
CA ASN A 126 -12.86 -6.32 5.08
C ASN A 126 -12.90 -6.42 3.56
N GLU A 127 -12.67 -5.31 2.86
CA GLU A 127 -12.68 -5.27 1.40
C GLU A 127 -11.56 -6.14 0.80
N ASP A 128 -10.37 -6.15 1.40
CA ASP A 128 -9.30 -7.08 0.98
C ASP A 128 -9.73 -8.54 1.10
N LEU A 129 -10.31 -8.94 2.24
CA LEU A 129 -10.79 -10.31 2.42
C LEU A 129 -11.89 -10.67 1.43
N MET A 130 -12.75 -9.72 1.10
CA MET A 130 -13.79 -9.90 0.08
C MET A 130 -13.20 -10.08 -1.31
N VAL A 131 -12.22 -9.27 -1.71
CA VAL A 131 -11.60 -9.34 -3.04
C VAL A 131 -10.68 -10.56 -3.18
N ILE A 132 -9.82 -10.80 -2.20
CA ILE A 132 -8.78 -11.84 -2.27
C ILE A 132 -9.36 -13.24 -2.09
N TYR A 133 -10.29 -13.40 -1.15
CA TYR A 133 -10.87 -14.71 -0.82
C TYR A 133 -12.31 -14.87 -1.30
N GLY A 134 -12.91 -13.87 -1.95
CA GLY A 134 -14.33 -13.94 -2.34
C GLY A 134 -15.30 -13.95 -1.16
N MET A 135 -14.86 -13.48 0.02
CA MET A 135 -15.70 -13.44 1.21
C MET A 135 -16.86 -12.45 1.03
N THR A 136 -17.97 -12.71 1.71
CA THR A 136 -18.98 -11.68 1.93
C THR A 136 -18.51 -10.75 3.03
N LYS A 137 -19.09 -9.54 3.11
CA LYS A 137 -18.81 -8.59 4.20
C LYS A 137 -18.94 -9.25 5.58
N ARG A 138 -19.98 -10.06 5.79
CA ARG A 138 -20.21 -10.73 7.08
C ARG A 138 -19.17 -11.79 7.42
N GLU A 139 -18.71 -12.53 6.41
CA GLU A 139 -17.62 -13.51 6.57
C GLU A 139 -16.29 -12.83 6.91
N ALA A 140 -15.99 -11.71 6.24
CA ALA A 140 -14.81 -10.90 6.51
C ALA A 140 -14.83 -10.32 7.94
N GLU A 141 -15.95 -9.69 8.34
CA GLU A 141 -16.12 -9.12 9.68
C GLU A 141 -15.88 -10.15 10.78
N LEU A 142 -16.47 -11.34 10.65
CA LEU A 142 -16.30 -12.42 11.62
C LEU A 142 -14.87 -12.95 11.65
N SER A 143 -14.20 -13.02 10.49
CA SER A 143 -12.82 -13.49 10.38
C SER A 143 -11.83 -12.52 11.04
N ILE A 144 -12.07 -11.21 10.92
CA ILE A 144 -11.26 -10.16 11.57
C ILE A 144 -11.42 -10.25 13.08
N LEU A 145 -12.65 -10.25 13.59
CA LEU A 145 -12.89 -10.33 15.04
C LEU A 145 -12.34 -11.63 15.64
N LEU A 146 -12.36 -12.72 14.88
CA LEU A 146 -11.72 -13.98 15.28
C LEU A 146 -10.19 -13.88 15.35
N ALA A 147 -9.58 -13.11 14.44
CA ALA A 147 -8.15 -12.81 14.46
C ALA A 147 -7.76 -11.86 15.60
N ASP A 148 -8.67 -10.99 16.04
CA ASP A 148 -8.55 -10.17 17.25
C ASP A 148 -8.67 -10.99 18.55
N GLY A 149 -8.86 -12.30 18.44
CA GLY A 149 -8.86 -13.23 19.58
C GLY A 149 -10.25 -13.53 20.17
N LEU A 150 -11.34 -13.02 19.57
CA LEU A 150 -12.68 -13.32 20.05
C LEU A 150 -13.06 -14.78 19.77
N SER A 151 -13.66 -15.43 20.75
CA SER A 151 -14.23 -16.77 20.57
C SER A 151 -15.57 -16.72 19.84
N VAL A 152 -16.05 -17.88 19.38
CA VAL A 152 -17.38 -18.00 18.76
C VAL A 152 -18.49 -17.53 19.70
N ASN A 153 -18.34 -17.69 21.02
CA ASN A 153 -19.31 -17.20 21.99
C ASN A 153 -19.29 -15.67 22.04
N ASP A 154 -18.11 -15.07 22.15
CA ASP A 154 -17.96 -13.60 22.18
C ASP A 154 -18.50 -12.95 20.91
N LEU A 155 -18.29 -13.58 19.75
CA LEU A 155 -18.86 -13.15 18.47
C LEU A 155 -20.39 -13.25 18.47
N SER A 156 -20.94 -14.33 19.03
CA SER A 156 -22.38 -14.54 19.16
C SER A 156 -23.01 -13.39 19.94
N ASP A 157 -22.42 -13.07 21.09
CA ASP A 157 -22.94 -12.08 22.02
C ASP A 157 -22.76 -10.66 21.47
N ARG A 158 -21.55 -10.33 20.98
CA ARG A 158 -21.23 -9.02 20.42
C ARG A 158 -22.08 -8.65 19.21
N LEU A 159 -22.43 -9.64 18.39
CA LEU A 159 -23.14 -9.43 17.14
C LEU A 159 -24.62 -9.82 17.19
N GLN A 160 -25.12 -10.21 18.38
CA GLN A 160 -26.49 -10.67 18.60
C GLN A 160 -26.93 -11.76 17.60
N LEU A 161 -26.02 -12.69 17.31
CA LEU A 161 -26.27 -13.84 16.45
C LEU A 161 -26.30 -15.13 17.27
N SER A 162 -26.90 -16.20 16.74
CA SER A 162 -26.76 -17.52 17.35
C SER A 162 -25.38 -18.12 17.05
N ARG A 163 -24.84 -18.91 17.98
CA ARG A 163 -23.57 -19.64 17.81
C ARG A 163 -23.56 -20.49 16.55
N HIS A 164 -24.72 -21.06 16.18
CA HIS A 164 -24.88 -21.82 14.94
C HIS A 164 -24.67 -20.93 13.70
N THR A 165 -25.23 -19.73 13.71
CA THR A 165 -25.08 -18.76 12.61
C THR A 165 -23.64 -18.31 12.46
N VAL A 166 -22.97 -17.97 13.57
CA VAL A 166 -21.54 -17.60 13.57
C VAL A 166 -20.68 -18.74 13.00
N ARG A 167 -20.89 -19.98 13.46
CA ARG A 167 -20.17 -21.16 12.94
C ARG A 167 -20.41 -21.38 11.45
N THR A 168 -21.63 -21.17 10.97
CA THR A 168 -21.97 -21.33 9.56
C THR A 168 -21.23 -20.31 8.69
N HIS A 169 -21.21 -19.04 9.09
CA HIS A 169 -20.43 -18.03 8.36
C HIS A 169 -18.93 -18.31 8.39
N LEU A 170 -18.37 -18.65 9.56
CA LEU A 170 -16.95 -18.99 9.67
C LEU A 170 -16.58 -20.23 8.85
N LYS A 171 -17.46 -21.23 8.76
CA LYS A 171 -17.27 -22.40 7.90
C LYS A 171 -17.20 -22.01 6.42
N ARG A 172 -18.07 -21.09 5.96
CA ARG A 172 -18.03 -20.58 4.59
C ARG A 172 -16.79 -19.75 4.33
N ALA A 173 -16.41 -18.88 5.28
CA ALA A 173 -15.17 -18.10 5.20
C ALA A 173 -13.93 -19.01 5.07
N LEU A 174 -13.87 -20.06 5.87
CA LEU A 174 -12.84 -21.09 5.82
C LEU A 174 -12.77 -21.76 4.43
N GLN A 175 -13.91 -22.22 3.91
CA GLN A 175 -13.99 -22.82 2.58
C GLN A 175 -13.51 -21.87 1.47
N LYS A 176 -13.94 -20.61 1.54
CA LYS A 176 -13.54 -19.55 0.59
C LYS A 176 -12.06 -19.19 0.68
N ALA A 177 -11.49 -19.23 1.89
CA ALA A 177 -10.05 -19.08 2.11
C ALA A 177 -9.24 -20.36 1.78
N GLY A 178 -9.88 -21.42 1.27
CA GLY A 178 -9.22 -22.67 0.90
C GLY A 178 -8.67 -23.46 2.09
N THR A 179 -9.23 -23.30 3.29
CA THR A 179 -8.75 -24.00 4.49
C THR A 179 -9.88 -24.48 5.39
N ASN A 180 -9.66 -25.57 6.13
CA ASN A 180 -10.64 -26.08 7.10
C ASN A 180 -10.23 -25.79 8.56
N ARG A 181 -9.12 -25.09 8.78
CA ARG A 181 -8.57 -24.82 10.11
C ARG A 181 -8.70 -23.34 10.45
N GLN A 182 -9.39 -23.06 11.55
CA GLN A 182 -9.58 -21.70 12.08
C GLN A 182 -8.25 -20.95 12.28
N ALA A 183 -7.23 -21.63 12.79
CA ALA A 183 -5.90 -21.05 12.98
C ALA A 183 -5.25 -20.56 11.67
N ASN A 184 -5.54 -21.21 10.53
CA ASN A 184 -5.01 -20.76 9.25
C ASN A 184 -5.73 -19.49 8.76
N LEU A 185 -7.05 -19.41 8.93
CA LEU A 185 -7.81 -18.21 8.63
C LEU A 185 -7.29 -17.00 9.43
N VAL A 186 -7.04 -17.19 10.74
CA VAL A 186 -6.42 -16.16 11.58
C VAL A 186 -5.06 -15.72 11.03
N LYS A 187 -4.18 -16.67 10.67
CA LYS A 187 -2.87 -16.35 10.06
C LYS A 187 -3.00 -15.53 8.78
N PHE A 188 -3.96 -15.86 7.92
CA PHE A 188 -4.20 -15.13 6.67
C PHE A 188 -4.64 -13.69 6.93
N VAL A 189 -5.59 -13.50 7.84
CA VAL A 189 -6.06 -12.17 8.24
C VAL A 189 -4.92 -11.34 8.83
N LEU A 190 -4.16 -11.90 9.77
CA LEU A 190 -3.01 -11.21 10.38
C LEU A 190 -1.91 -10.89 9.36
N GLY A 191 -1.71 -11.76 8.37
CA GLY A 191 -0.77 -11.51 7.27
C GLY A 191 -1.16 -10.29 6.43
N LEU A 192 -2.44 -10.15 6.08
CA LEU A 192 -2.96 -8.99 5.36
C LEU A 192 -2.92 -7.71 6.21
N SER A 193 -3.26 -7.80 7.50
CA SER A 193 -3.09 -6.69 8.44
C SER A 193 -1.63 -6.26 8.58
N GLY A 194 -0.69 -7.21 8.59
CA GLY A 194 0.74 -6.92 8.67
C GLY A 194 1.30 -6.23 7.43
N ILE A 195 0.75 -6.51 6.24
CA ILE A 195 1.08 -5.77 5.00
C ILE A 195 0.60 -4.32 5.10
N ARG A 196 -0.56 -4.08 5.73
CA ARG A 196 -1.14 -2.75 5.95
C ARG A 196 -0.44 -1.95 7.05
N SER A 197 0.09 -2.62 8.08
CA SER A 197 0.66 -2.00 9.29
C SER A 197 2.15 -1.66 9.20
N ARG A 198 2.82 -1.88 8.05
CA ARG A 198 4.25 -1.51 7.91
C ARG A 198 4.49 0.00 7.81
N ASP A 199 3.45 0.80 7.69
CA ASP A 199 3.48 2.25 7.91
C ASP A 199 2.77 2.56 9.23
N GLY A 200 3.52 2.77 10.33
CA GLY A 200 2.94 3.28 11.58
C GLY A 200 3.38 2.64 12.90
N LYS A 201 4.66 2.31 13.07
CA LYS A 201 5.26 2.28 14.42
C LYS A 201 6.53 3.12 14.47
N GLU A 202 6.34 4.41 14.69
CA GLU A 202 7.24 5.17 15.56
C GLU A 202 6.40 5.77 16.68
N SER A 203 6.70 5.28 17.88
CA SER A 203 6.45 5.81 19.24
C SER A 203 5.02 5.96 19.73
#